data_AF-A0AAD5APV2-F1
#
_entry.id   AF-A0AAD5APV2-F1
#
_cell.length_a   1.000
_cell.length_b   1.000
_cell.length_c   1.000
_cell.angle_alpha   90.00
_cell.angle_beta   90.00
_cell.angle_gamma   90.00
#
_symmetry.space_group_name_H-M   'P 1'
#
loop_
_entity.id
_entity.type
_entity.pdbx_description
1 polymer ?
#
loop_
_entity_poly.entity_id
_entity_poly.type
_entity_poly.pdbx_seq_one_letter_code
_entity_poly.pdbx_strand_id
1 'polypeptide(L)'
;CINKLQLVENAAARVLARARKYDHINPVLIKITSLHWLPVKFRIDYKLLLLTYKAPNGLAPMHLSSLLTSYNPPRSLRSQNSGLLVVPRIAKSTKGSRAFSHLAPKLWNSLPDSVRGSDTLSQFKCRLKTYIFSKAYT
;
A
#
# COMPACT_ATOMS: atom_id res chain seq x y z
N CYS A 1 15.08 -2.00 10.49
CA CYS A 1 14.25 -3.23 10.56
C CYS A 1 13.82 -3.74 9.19
N ILE A 2 13.26 -2.90 8.30
CA ILE A 2 12.80 -3.32 6.96
C ILE A 2 13.90 -4.01 6.13
N ASN A 3 15.13 -3.49 6.14
CA ASN A 3 16.23 -4.09 5.38
C ASN A 3 16.53 -5.53 5.80
N LYS A 4 16.49 -5.83 7.11
CA LYS A 4 16.71 -7.20 7.61
C LYS A 4 15.62 -8.16 7.14
N LEU A 5 14.36 -7.71 7.16
CA LEU A 5 13.24 -8.50 6.63
C LEU A 5 13.36 -8.72 5.12
N GLN A 6 13.79 -7.71 4.37
CA GLN A 6 14.01 -7.86 2.94
C GLN A 6 15.14 -8.86 2.64
N LEU A 7 16.21 -8.89 3.46
CA LEU A 7 17.26 -9.90 3.31
C LEU A 7 16.74 -11.33 3.54
N VAL A 8 15.89 -11.55 4.54
CA VAL A 8 15.24 -12.85 4.78
C VAL A 8 14.35 -13.22 3.60
N GLU A 9 13.56 -12.28 3.10
CA GLU A 9 12.69 -12.49 1.94
C GLU A 9 13.51 -12.83 0.68
N ASN A 10 14.60 -12.12 0.44
CA ASN A 10 15.52 -12.38 -0.67
C ASN A 10 16.18 -13.75 -0.56
N ALA A 11 16.52 -14.20 0.65
CA ALA A 11 17.04 -15.54 0.88
C ALA A 11 16.00 -16.62 0.54
N ALA A 12 14.75 -16.44 0.96
CA ALA A 12 13.65 -17.34 0.59
C ALA A 12 13.40 -17.36 -0.93
N ALA A 13 13.44 -16.19 -1.58
CA ALA A 13 13.33 -16.08 -3.03
C ALA A 13 14.44 -16.88 -3.76
N ARG A 14 15.69 -16.81 -3.27
CA ARG A 14 16.81 -17.57 -3.83
C ARG A 14 16.60 -19.08 -3.69
N VAL A 15 16.13 -19.55 -2.54
CA VAL A 15 15.83 -20.98 -2.32
C VAL A 15 14.79 -21.49 -3.33
N LEU A 16 13.70 -20.74 -3.51
CA LEU A 16 12.63 -21.13 -4.44
C LEU A 16 13.07 -21.08 -5.90
N ALA A 17 13.86 -20.07 -6.25
CA ALA A 17 14.44 -19.94 -7.59
C ALA A 17 15.57 -20.95 -7.86
N ARG A 18 15.98 -21.75 -6.86
CA ARG A 18 17.18 -22.59 -6.87
C ARG A 18 18.45 -21.81 -7.28
N ALA A 19 18.54 -20.57 -6.83
CA ALA A 19 19.68 -19.68 -7.07
C ALA A 19 20.73 -19.86 -5.98
N ARG A 20 21.99 -19.55 -6.29
CA ARG A 20 23.10 -19.63 -5.33
C ARG A 20 22.98 -18.51 -4.31
N LYS A 21 23.63 -18.70 -3.15
CA LYS A 21 23.61 -17.76 -2.03
C LYS A 21 24.03 -16.34 -2.40
N TYR A 22 24.96 -16.17 -3.35
CA TYR A 22 25.54 -14.87 -3.71
C TYR A 22 25.03 -14.33 -5.04
N ASP A 23 24.10 -15.04 -5.71
CA ASP A 23 23.56 -14.58 -6.99
C ASP A 23 22.84 -13.23 -6.82
N HIS A 24 22.97 -12.35 -7.81
CA HIS A 24 22.26 -11.08 -7.82
C HIS A 24 20.75 -11.30 -7.65
N ILE A 25 20.11 -10.46 -6.84
CA ILE A 25 18.71 -10.65 -6.46
C ILE A 25 17.73 -10.30 -7.59
N ASN A 26 18.09 -9.37 -8.48
CA ASN A 26 17.22 -8.93 -9.58
C ASN A 26 16.77 -10.08 -10.51
N PRO A 27 17.66 -10.94 -11.07
CA PRO A 27 17.23 -12.07 -11.89
C PRO A 27 16.40 -13.09 -11.11
N VAL A 28 16.67 -13.26 -9.81
CA VAL A 28 15.88 -14.14 -8.93
C VAL A 28 14.47 -13.60 -8.75
N LEU A 29 14.33 -12.31 -8.49
CA LEU A 29 13.04 -11.64 -8.34
C LEU A 29 12.20 -11.74 -9.61
N ILE A 30 12.81 -11.51 -10.78
CA ILE A 30 12.16 -11.69 -12.08
C ILE A 30 11.67 -13.13 -12.23
N LYS A 31 12.49 -14.13 -11.88
CA LYS A 31 12.12 -15.55 -11.97
C LYS A 31 10.93 -15.94 -11.09
N ILE A 32 10.78 -15.32 -9.92
CA ILE A 32 9.66 -15.59 -9.00
C ILE A 32 8.45 -14.66 -9.19
N THR A 33 8.45 -13.78 -10.20
CA THR A 33 7.31 -12.89 -10.47
C THR A 33 6.01 -13.64 -10.73
N SER A 34 6.08 -14.84 -11.32
CA SER A 34 4.92 -15.73 -11.53
C SER A 34 4.18 -16.09 -10.24
N LEU A 35 4.86 -16.02 -9.08
CA LEU A 35 4.26 -16.28 -7.77
C LEU A 35 3.57 -15.05 -7.17
N HIS A 36 3.55 -13.91 -7.87
CA HIS A 36 3.04 -12.63 -7.38
C HIS A 36 3.61 -12.23 -6.01
N TRP A 37 4.91 -12.50 -5.80
CA TRP A 37 5.61 -12.14 -4.58
C TRP A 37 5.88 -10.64 -4.56
N LEU A 38 5.57 -9.95 -3.45
CA LEU A 38 5.80 -8.50 -3.30
C LEU A 38 6.94 -8.24 -2.32
N PRO A 39 7.87 -7.30 -2.60
CA PRO A 39 8.90 -6.90 -1.65
C PRO A 39 8.29 -6.35 -0.34
N VAL A 40 9.03 -6.44 0.76
CA VAL A 40 8.55 -6.09 2.12
C VAL A 40 7.96 -4.69 2.17
N LYS A 41 8.61 -3.71 1.53
CA LYS A 41 8.14 -2.31 1.50
C LYS A 41 6.74 -2.21 0.88
N PHE A 42 6.54 -2.83 -0.28
CA PHE A 42 5.26 -2.83 -0.98
C PHE A 42 4.18 -3.63 -0.25
N ARG A 43 4.55 -4.67 0.51
CA ARG A 43 3.61 -5.39 1.41
C ARG A 43 3.13 -4.52 2.56
N ILE A 44 3.99 -3.67 3.12
CA ILE A 44 3.60 -2.71 4.16
C ILE A 44 2.57 -1.73 3.58
N ASP A 45 2.85 -1.17 2.41
CA ASP A 45 1.92 -0.25 1.73
C ASP A 45 0.58 -0.94 1.42
N TYR A 46 0.61 -2.18 0.94
CA TYR A 46 -0.60 -2.98 0.69
C TYR A 46 -1.44 -3.15 1.97
N LYS A 47 -0.82 -3.55 3.08
CA LYS A 47 -1.53 -3.74 4.36
C LYS A 47 -2.08 -2.43 4.92
N LEU A 48 -1.32 -1.34 4.78
CA LEU A 48 -1.75 -0.01 5.20
C LEU A 48 -2.98 0.42 4.42
N LEU A 49 -2.94 0.33 3.08
CA LEU A 49 -4.05 0.69 2.20
C LEU A 49 -5.28 -0.20 2.40
N LEU A 50 -5.08 -1.47 2.76
CA LEU A 50 -6.18 -2.36 3.15
C LEU A 50 -6.88 -1.88 4.43
N LEU A 51 -6.13 -1.40 5.43
CA LEU A 51 -6.71 -0.78 6.62
C LEU A 51 -7.42 0.53 6.26
N THR A 52 -6.83 1.34 5.38
CA THR A 52 -7.44 2.59 4.89
C THR A 52 -8.77 2.35 4.18
N TYR A 53 -8.89 1.28 3.39
CA TYR A 53 -10.16 0.90 2.76
C TYR A 53 -11.19 0.45 3.80
N LYS A 54 -10.77 -0.35 4.79
CA LYS A 54 -11.69 -0.90 5.80
C LYS A 54 -12.29 0.15 6.71
N ALA A 55 -11.53 1.18 7.05
CA ALA A 55 -11.91 2.23 7.99
C ALA A 55 -13.21 2.99 7.63
N PRO A 56 -13.33 3.62 6.44
CA PRO A 56 -14.57 4.31 6.05
C PRO A 56 -15.71 3.32 5.75
N ASN A 57 -15.42 2.07 5.44
CA ASN A 57 -16.42 1.02 5.15
C ASN A 57 -16.94 0.30 6.41
N GLY A 58 -16.62 0.78 7.62
CA GLY A 58 -17.09 0.17 8.87
C GLY A 58 -16.48 -1.22 9.18
N LEU A 59 -15.42 -1.61 8.47
CA LEU A 59 -14.73 -2.90 8.61
C LEU A 59 -13.47 -2.82 9.48
N ALA A 60 -13.20 -1.67 10.09
CA ALA A 60 -12.10 -1.44 11.02
C ALA A 60 -12.63 -0.90 12.36
N PRO A 61 -11.86 -1.04 13.45
CA PRO A 61 -12.20 -0.43 14.72
C PRO A 61 -12.41 1.09 14.62
N MET A 62 -13.38 1.61 15.37
CA MET A 62 -13.78 3.03 15.33
C MET A 62 -12.61 4.00 15.54
N HIS A 63 -11.64 3.65 16.41
CA HIS A 63 -10.47 4.48 16.66
C HIS A 63 -9.56 4.65 15.43
N LEU A 64 -9.55 3.72 14.47
CA LEU A 64 -8.82 3.89 13.21
C LEU A 64 -9.61 4.74 12.23
N SER A 65 -10.93 4.55 12.18
CA SER A 65 -11.81 5.34 11.33
C SER A 65 -11.81 6.81 11.72
N SER A 66 -11.78 7.13 13.02
CA SER A 66 -11.69 8.50 13.52
C SER A 66 -10.37 9.22 13.18
N LEU A 67 -9.34 8.48 12.76
CA LEU A 67 -8.06 9.06 12.33
C LEU A 67 -8.05 9.47 10.85
N LEU A 68 -9.09 9.12 10.10
CA LEU A 68 -9.22 9.45 8.68
C LEU A 68 -10.39 10.42 8.48
N THR A 69 -10.18 11.40 7.61
CA THR A 69 -11.19 12.41 7.30
C THR A 69 -11.42 12.44 5.80
N SER A 70 -12.68 12.30 5.38
CA SER A 70 -13.07 12.41 3.97
C SER A 70 -12.81 13.82 3.44
N TYR A 71 -12.28 13.92 2.23
CA TYR A 71 -12.05 15.19 1.57
C TYR A 71 -13.36 15.72 0.97
N ASN A 72 -13.95 16.73 1.62
CA ASN A 72 -15.14 17.43 1.15
C ASN A 72 -14.79 18.90 0.83
N PRO A 73 -14.60 19.27 -0.45
CA PRO A 73 -14.32 20.65 -0.82
C PRO A 73 -15.55 21.55 -0.58
N PRO A 74 -15.36 22.83 -0.24
CA PRO A 74 -16.46 23.76 0.04
C PRO A 74 -17.28 24.14 -1.19
N ARG A 75 -16.80 23.80 -2.39
CA ARG A 75 -17.48 24.01 -3.68
C ARG A 75 -17.41 22.72 -4.49
N SER A 76 -18.41 22.52 -5.35
CA SER A 76 -18.45 21.37 -6.24
C SER A 76 -17.26 21.37 -7.20
N LEU A 77 -16.39 20.37 -7.06
CA LEU A 77 -15.22 20.14 -7.90
C LEU A 77 -15.32 18.76 -8.55
N ARG A 78 -14.67 18.59 -9.71
CA ARG A 78 -14.57 17.29 -10.39
C ARG A 78 -13.96 16.19 -9.49
N SER A 79 -13.13 16.56 -8.53
CA SER A 79 -12.51 15.65 -7.55
C SER A 79 -13.41 15.29 -6.36
N GLN A 80 -14.57 15.93 -6.20
CA GLN A 80 -15.44 15.73 -5.03
C GLN A 80 -15.89 14.27 -4.88
N ASN A 81 -16.17 13.58 -5.99
CA ASN A 81 -16.63 12.19 -5.97
C ASN A 81 -15.49 11.16 -6.08
N SER A 82 -14.22 11.58 -6.01
CA SER A 82 -13.08 10.68 -6.18
C SER A 82 -12.67 9.91 -4.92
N GLY A 83 -13.43 10.04 -3.81
CA GLY A 83 -13.17 9.32 -2.56
C GLY A 83 -11.80 9.65 -1.95
N LEU A 84 -11.34 10.89 -2.06
CA LEU A 84 -10.08 11.35 -1.49
C LEU A 84 -10.16 11.51 0.04
N LEU A 85 -9.00 11.43 0.68
CA LEU A 85 -8.86 11.68 2.12
C LEU A 85 -8.05 12.96 2.37
N VAL A 86 -8.35 13.66 3.46
CA VAL A 86 -7.56 14.81 3.90
C VAL A 86 -6.21 14.32 4.39
N VAL A 87 -5.13 14.93 3.89
CA VAL A 87 -3.76 14.68 4.40
C VAL A 87 -3.43 15.76 5.42
N PRO A 88 -3.37 15.44 6.73
CA PRO A 88 -3.09 16.44 7.75
C PRO A 88 -1.66 16.98 7.64
N ARG A 89 -1.48 18.26 7.99
CA ARG A 89 -0.15 18.85 8.14
C ARG A 89 0.54 18.23 9.36
N ILE A 90 1.83 17.96 9.23
CA ILE A 90 2.64 17.38 10.29
C ILE A 90 3.69 18.38 10.77
N ALA A 91 3.76 18.60 12.09
CA ALA A 91 4.78 19.46 12.67
C ALA A 91 6.16 18.79 12.74
N LYS A 92 6.20 17.46 12.94
CA LYS A 92 7.44 16.67 13.05
C LYS A 92 7.55 15.71 11.87
N SER A 93 8.33 16.09 10.86
CA SER A 93 8.47 15.33 9.61
C SER A 93 8.90 13.87 9.82
N THR A 94 9.80 13.58 10.75
CA THR A 94 10.35 12.21 10.92
C THR A 94 9.36 11.20 11.52
N LYS A 95 8.71 11.55 12.63
CA LYS A 95 7.74 10.65 13.30
C LYS A 95 6.32 10.84 12.76
N GLY A 96 5.90 12.08 12.54
CA GLY A 96 4.56 12.41 12.07
C GLY A 96 4.27 11.86 10.67
N SER A 97 5.26 11.82 9.77
CA SER A 97 5.06 11.27 8.43
C SER A 97 4.77 9.76 8.40
N ARG A 98 5.11 9.04 9.48
CA ARG A 98 4.90 7.59 9.62
C ARG A 98 3.60 7.25 10.35
N ALA A 99 2.92 8.25 10.91
CA ALA A 99 1.65 8.04 11.59
C ALA A 99 0.59 7.58 10.60
N PHE A 100 -0.31 6.69 11.03
CA PHE A 100 -1.41 6.20 10.21
C PHE A 100 -2.24 7.36 9.64
N SER A 101 -2.62 8.32 10.48
CA SER A 101 -3.41 9.50 10.11
C SER A 101 -2.77 10.37 9.01
N HIS A 102 -1.48 10.25 8.75
CA HIS A 102 -0.79 10.98 7.67
C HIS A 102 -0.41 10.09 6.49
N LEU A 103 0.24 8.96 6.75
CA LEU A 103 0.75 8.09 5.69
C LEU A 103 -0.37 7.39 4.92
N ALA A 104 -1.42 6.96 5.62
CA ALA A 104 -2.56 6.28 5.01
C ALA A 104 -3.28 7.16 3.97
N PRO A 105 -3.74 8.39 4.30
CA PRO A 105 -4.40 9.25 3.31
C PRO A 105 -3.44 9.68 2.19
N LYS A 106 -2.14 9.88 2.48
CA LYS A 106 -1.14 10.21 1.46
C LYS A 106 -1.00 9.09 0.42
N LEU A 107 -0.86 7.84 0.88
CA LEU A 107 -0.76 6.69 -0.02
C LEU A 107 -2.08 6.43 -0.75
N TRP A 108 -3.20 6.54 -0.06
CA TRP A 108 -4.54 6.37 -0.64
C TRP A 108 -4.77 7.34 -1.80
N ASN A 109 -4.48 8.62 -1.61
CA ASN A 109 -4.67 9.63 -2.66
C ASN A 109 -3.72 9.45 -3.87
N SER A 110 -2.66 8.65 -3.74
CA SER A 110 -1.78 8.30 -4.86
C SER A 110 -2.28 7.13 -5.70
N LEU A 111 -3.36 6.45 -5.26
CA LEU A 111 -3.95 5.34 -5.98
C LEU A 111 -4.81 5.83 -7.16
N PRO A 112 -4.81 5.08 -8.28
CA PRO A 112 -5.72 5.37 -9.38
C PRO A 112 -7.17 5.14 -8.96
N ASP A 113 -8.08 5.86 -9.61
CA ASP A 113 -9.53 5.81 -9.30
C ASP A 113 -10.11 4.41 -9.50
N SER A 114 -9.59 3.65 -10.48
CA SER A 114 -10.00 2.26 -10.74
C SER A 114 -9.74 1.32 -9.56
N VAL A 115 -8.73 1.61 -8.73
CA VAL A 115 -8.44 0.85 -7.51
C VAL A 115 -9.28 1.37 -6.36
N ARG A 116 -9.38 2.69 -6.17
CA ARG A 116 -10.13 3.31 -5.06
C ARG A 116 -11.63 3.06 -5.13
N GLY A 117 -12.23 3.20 -6.30
CA GLY A 117 -13.65 2.95 -6.58
C GLY A 117 -13.98 1.46 -6.69
N SER A 118 -13.36 0.60 -5.87
CA SER A 118 -13.70 -0.82 -5.81
C SER A 118 -14.90 -1.03 -4.88
N ASP A 119 -15.96 -1.68 -5.39
CA ASP A 119 -17.23 -1.84 -4.66
C ASP A 119 -17.13 -2.78 -3.46
N THR A 120 -16.21 -3.76 -3.53
CA THR A 120 -16.03 -4.75 -2.46
C THR A 120 -14.58 -4.85 -2.02
N LEU A 121 -14.38 -5.28 -0.77
CA LEU A 121 -13.05 -5.54 -0.22
C LEU A 121 -12.28 -6.57 -1.06
N SER A 122 -12.97 -7.56 -1.64
CA SER A 122 -12.34 -8.59 -2.49
C SER A 122 -11.79 -7.99 -3.78
N GLN A 123 -12.60 -7.18 -4.48
CA GLN A 123 -12.17 -6.48 -5.68
C GLN A 123 -11.02 -5.51 -5.37
N PHE A 124 -11.12 -4.77 -4.27
CA PHE A 124 -10.07 -3.86 -3.82
C PHE A 124 -8.75 -4.60 -3.60
N LYS A 125 -8.77 -5.73 -2.86
CA LYS A 125 -7.58 -6.56 -2.63
C LYS A 125 -6.91 -7.00 -3.93
N CYS A 126 -7.70 -7.42 -4.91
CA CYS A 126 -7.20 -7.88 -6.20
C CYS A 126 -6.58 -6.72 -6.99
N ARG A 127 -7.35 -5.65 -7.24
CA ARG A 127 -6.90 -4.49 -8.01
C ARG A 127 -5.68 -3.81 -7.37
N LEU A 128 -5.68 -3.67 -6.04
CA LEU A 128 -4.57 -3.11 -5.30
C LEU A 128 -3.31 -3.96 -5.45
N LYS A 129 -3.42 -5.29 -5.33
CA LYS A 129 -2.28 -6.20 -5.48
C LYS A 129 -1.68 -6.08 -6.88
N THR A 130 -2.52 -6.05 -7.92
CA THR A 130 -2.08 -5.87 -9.31
C THR A 130 -1.36 -4.54 -9.51
N TYR A 131 -1.94 -3.43 -9.03
CA TYR A 131 -1.35 -2.10 -9.14
C TYR A 131 0.01 -2.00 -8.44
N ILE A 132 0.08 -2.45 -7.18
CA ILE A 132 1.32 -2.43 -6.41
C ILE A 132 2.38 -3.34 -7.03
N PHE A 133 1.98 -4.49 -7.57
CA PHE A 133 2.89 -5.42 -8.21
C PHE A 133 3.52 -4.81 -9.47
N SER A 134 2.72 -4.17 -10.32
CA SER A 134 3.26 -3.40 -11.46
C SER A 134 4.28 -2.37 -10.98
N LYS A 135 3.93 -1.55 -9.98
CA LYS A 135 4.84 -0.52 -9.43
C LYS A 135 6.13 -1.08 -8.80
N ALA A 136 6.13 -2.32 -8.35
CA ALA A 136 7.29 -2.94 -7.71
C ALA A 136 8.31 -3.51 -8.70
N TYR A 137 7.86 -3.85 -9.92
CA TYR A 137 8.65 -4.57 -10.92
C TYR A 137 8.70 -3.87 -12.29
N THR A 138 8.23 -2.62 -12.37
CA THR A 138 8.49 -1.70 -13.49
C THR A 138 9.80 -0.96 -13.22
#